data_AF-A0AAE3GN98-F1
#
_entry.id   AF-A0AAE3GN98-F1
#
_cell.length_a   1.000
_cell.length_b   1.000
_cell.length_c   1.000
_cell.angle_alpha   90.00
_cell.angle_beta   90.00
_cell.angle_gamma   90.00
#
_symmetry.space_group_name_H-M   'P 1'
#
loop_
_entity.id
_entity.type
_entity.pdbx_description
1 polymer ?
#
loop_
_entity_poly.entity_id
_entity_poly.type
_entity_poly.pdbx_seq_one_letter_code
_entity_poly.pdbx_strand_id
1 'polypeptide(L)' 'MAIESRRWKGLFVPSEIVELKQMCFTSGKVFQPGKYIAGELPDIAFEMGLVEALPPVKGKNAQIEPPLEG' A
#
# COMPACT_ATOMS: atom_id res chain seq x y z
N MET A 1 27.27 0.77 -1.50
CA MET A 1 26.43 1.54 -0.57
C MET A 1 24.99 1.27 -0.93
N ALA A 2 24.27 0.59 -0.03
CA ALA A 2 22.90 0.19 -0.22
C ALA A 2 22.03 1.43 -0.35
N ILE A 3 21.39 1.60 -1.50
CA ILE A 3 20.39 2.63 -1.72
C ILE A 3 19.18 2.15 -0.94
N GLU A 4 19.10 2.55 0.33
CA GLU A 4 17.90 2.36 1.13
C GLU A 4 16.79 3.13 0.42
N SER A 5 15.92 2.39 -0.28
CA SER A 5 14.72 2.91 -0.93
C SER A 5 13.75 3.40 0.14
N ARG A 6 14.06 4.52 0.81
CA ARG A 6 13.11 5.27 1.63
C ARG A 6 12.01 5.75 0.70
N ARG A 7 10.91 5.00 0.69
CA ARG A 7 9.73 5.32 -0.10
C ARG A 7 9.00 6.45 0.63
N TRP A 8 9.27 7.68 0.18
CA TRP A 8 8.72 8.89 0.79
C TRP A 8 7.20 8.90 0.68
N LYS A 9 6.51 9.35 1.75
CA LYS A 9 5.04 9.44 1.81
C LYS A 9 4.43 10.28 0.68
N GLY A 10 5.21 11.21 0.10
CA GLY A 10 4.77 12.07 -1.00
C GLY A 10 4.41 11.35 -2.30
N LEU A 11 4.70 10.05 -2.44
CA LEU A 11 4.26 9.24 -3.58
C LEU A 11 2.84 8.68 -3.43
N PHE A 12 2.25 8.76 -2.24
CA PHE A 12 1.00 8.09 -1.91
C PHE A 12 -0.17 9.08 -1.86
N VAL A 13 -1.28 8.71 -2.48
CA VAL A 13 -2.53 9.47 -2.37
C VAL A 13 -3.13 9.17 -0.99
N PRO A 14 -3.65 10.16 -0.24
CA PRO A 14 -4.24 9.93 1.09
C PRO A 14 -5.42 8.95 1.07
N SER A 15 -6.06 8.74 -0.07
CA SER A 15 -7.14 7.77 -0.28
C SER A 15 -6.67 6.44 -0.89
N GLU A 16 -5.37 6.24 -1.11
CA GLU A 16 -4.81 5.00 -1.66
C GLU A 16 -4.70 3.92 -0.58
N ILE A 17 -4.89 2.66 -0.97
CA ILE A 17 -4.66 1.52 -0.09
C ILE A 17 -3.19 1.13 -0.15
N VAL A 18 -2.57 1.14 1.01
CA VAL A 18 -1.16 0.81 1.23
C VAL A 18 -1.04 -0.39 2.14
N GLU A 19 0.07 -1.13 2.03
CA GLU A 19 0.32 -2.30 2.86
C GLU A 19 1.39 -1.98 3.90
N LEU A 20 1.00 -2.03 5.17
CA LEU A 20 1.93 -1.98 6.28
C LEU A 20 2.60 -3.35 6.41
N LYS A 21 3.90 -3.42 6.10
CA LYS A 21 4.69 -4.68 6.14
C LYS A 21 5.11 -5.05 7.56
N GLN A 22 5.21 -4.06 8.45
CA GLN A 22 5.74 -4.24 9.80
C GLN A 22 4.84 -3.55 10.83
N MET A 23 4.81 -4.10 12.03
CA MET A 23 4.02 -3.53 13.13
C MET A 23 4.48 -2.09 13.41
N CYS A 24 3.55 -1.13 13.39
CA CYS A 24 3.85 0.26 13.67
C CYS A 24 3.31 0.63 15.06
N PHE A 25 4.24 0.92 15.98
CA PHE A 25 3.93 1.36 17.34
C PHE A 25 3.84 2.87 17.35
N THR A 26 2.67 3.39 17.71
CA THR A 26 2.47 4.83 17.90
C THR A 26 2.10 5.12 19.33
N SER A 27 2.24 6.38 19.75
CA SER A 27 2.00 6.80 21.13
C SER A 27 0.57 6.52 21.63
N GLY A 28 -0.41 6.32 20.73
CA GLY A 28 -1.80 6.05 21.10
C GLY A 28 -2.42 4.78 20.52
N LYS A 29 -1.75 4.10 19.58
CA LYS A 29 -2.29 2.91 18.90
C LYS A 29 -1.18 2.03 18.35
N VAL A 30 -1.42 0.73 18.28
CA VAL A 30 -0.54 -0.19 17.55
C VAL A 30 -1.24 -0.60 16.26
N PHE A 31 -0.55 -0.45 15.13
CA PHE A 31 -1.02 -0.89 13.83
C PHE A 31 -0.34 -2.21 13.49
N GLN A 32 -1.14 -3.24 13.23
CA GLN A 32 -0.64 -4.55 12.83
C GLN A 32 -0.31 -4.53 11.34
N PRO A 33 0.65 -5.35 10.87
CA PRO A 33 0.90 -5.47 9.44
C PRO A 33 -0.36 -5.90 8.68
N GLY A 34 -0.67 -5.21 7.60
CA GLY A 34 -1.94 -5.36 6.88
C GLY A 34 -2.21 -4.20 5.91
N LYS A 35 -3.41 -4.19 5.31
CA LYS A 35 -3.81 -3.15 4.35
C LYS A 35 -4.53 -2.03 5.07
N TYR A 36 -4.13 -0.79 4.80
CA TYR A 36 -4.69 0.42 5.38
C TYR A 36 -4.87 1.48 4.31
N ILE A 37 -5.76 2.43 4.55
CA ILE A 37 -5.79 3.65 3.76
C ILE A 37 -4.58 4.52 4.17
N ALA A 38 -3.89 5.11 3.20
CA ALA A 38 -2.68 5.90 3.48
C ALA A 38 -2.94 7.05 4.47
N GLY A 39 -4.12 7.67 4.40
CA GLY A 39 -4.57 8.71 5.34
C GLY A 39 -4.93 8.21 6.74
N GLU A 40 -5.11 6.90 6.94
CA GLU A 40 -5.35 6.31 8.27
C GLU A 40 -4.05 5.95 9.00
N LEU A 41 -2.95 5.82 8.28
CA LEU A 41 -1.64 5.55 8.86
C LEU A 41 -0.92 6.87 9.21
N PRO A 42 -0.20 6.89 10.34
CA PRO A 42 0.56 8.06 10.75
C PRO A 42 1.77 8.28 9.83
N ASP A 43 2.21 9.53 9.66
CA ASP A 43 3.39 9.92 8.87
C ASP A 43 4.63 9.08 9.18
N ILE A 44 4.85 8.79 10.48
CA ILE A 44 5.99 8.02 10.96
C ILE A 44 6.07 6.62 10.35
N ALA A 45 4.95 5.98 10.00
CA ALA A 45 4.96 4.67 9.36
C ALA A 45 5.63 4.73 7.98
N PHE A 46 5.41 5.82 7.25
CA PHE A 46 5.97 6.03 5.91
C PHE A 46 7.40 6.55 5.97
N GLU A 47 7.70 7.47 6.90
CA GLU A 47 9.07 7.97 7.12
C GLU A 47 10.03 6.82 7.49
N MET A 48 9.53 5.86 8.28
CA MET A 48 10.26 4.65 8.66
C MET A 48 10.27 3.57 7.55
N GLY A 49 9.61 3.80 6.42
CA GLY A 49 9.54 2.83 5.32
C GLY A 49 8.80 1.53 5.65
N LEU A 50 7.93 1.53 6.67
CA LEU A 50 7.16 0.34 7.08
C LEU A 50 6.00 0.03 6.12
N VAL A 51 5.70 0.97 5.22
CA VAL A 51 4.55 0.95 4.32
C VAL A 51 5.02 0.78 2.87
N GLU A 52 4.38 -0.13 2.15
CA GLU A 52 4.59 -0.38 0.73
C GLU A 52 3.36 0.03 -0.08
N ALA A 53 3.57 0.67 -1.23
CA ALA A 53 2.47 0.95 -2.14
C ALA A 53 2.05 -0.34 -2.81
N LEU A 54 0.78 -0.70 -2.63
CA LEU A 54 0.20 -1.73 -3.45
C LEU A 54 0.06 -1.17 -4.86
N PRO A 55 0.35 -1.97 -5.90
CA PRO A 55 0.05 -1.54 -7.26
C PRO A 55 -1.44 -1.14 -7.32
N PRO A 56 -1.79 -0.02 -7.96
CA PRO A 56 -3.18 0.31 -8.16
C PRO A 56 -3.79 -0.91 -8.85
N VAL A 57 -4.80 -1.51 -8.23
CA VAL A 57 -5.55 -2.61 -8.83
C VAL A 57 -6.25 -2.05 -10.06
N LYS A 58 -5.53 -1.98 -11.18
CA LYS A 58 -6.10 -1.90 -12.52
C LYS A 58 -6.97 -3.13 -12.62
N GLY A 59 -8.27 -2.92 -12.53
CA GLY A 59 -9.26 -3.97 -12.54
C GLY A 59 -8.95 -4.99 -13.63
N LYS A 60 -8.79 -6.23 -13.20
CA LYS A 60 -9.14 -7.46 -13.88
C LYS A 60 -10.12 -7.21 -15.04
N ASN A 61 -9.63 -7.10 -16.28
CA ASN A 61 -10.37 -7.61 -17.41
C ASN A 61 -9.99 -9.08 -17.49
N ALA A 62 -10.75 -9.91 -16.77
CA ALA A 62 -10.89 -11.28 -17.19
C ALA A 62 -11.41 -11.22 -18.63
N GLN A 63 -10.58 -11.66 -19.59
CA GLN A 63 -11.08 -12.13 -20.87
C GLN A 63 -12.07 -13.25 -20.55
N ILE A 64 -13.34 -12.90 -20.45
CA ILE A 64 -14.42 -13.85 -20.64
C ILE A 64 -14.62 -13.79 -22.15
N GLU A 65 -13.87 -14.63 -22.87
CA GLU A 65 -14.14 -14.89 -24.27
C GLU A 65 -15.60 -15.36 -24.36
N PRO A 66 -16.48 -14.73 -25.17
CA PRO A 66 -17.73 -15.38 -25.52
C PRO A 66 -17.37 -16.62 -26.35
N PRO A 67 -18.04 -17.77 -26.13
CA PRO A 67 -17.79 -18.94 -26.96
C PRO A 67 -18.13 -18.58 -28.41
N LEU A 68 -17.13 -18.70 -29.28
CA LEU A 68 -17.32 -18.62 -30.72
C LEU A 68 -18.07 -19.87 -31.15
N GLU A 69 -19.40 -19.76 -31.31
CA GLU A 69 -20.14 -20.61 -32.24
C GLU A 69 -19.89 -20.07 -33.67
N GLY A 70 -19.40 -20.93 -34.55
CA GLY A 70 -19.15 -20.66 -35.97
C GLY A 70 -18.44 -21.81 -36.65
#